data_AF-A0A9X2UA26-F1
#
_entry.id   AF-A0A9X2UA26-F1
#
_cell.length_a   1.000
_cell.length_b   1.000
_cell.length_c   1.000
_cell.angle_alpha   90.00
_cell.angle_beta   90.00
_cell.angle_gamma   90.00
#
_symmetry.space_group_name_H-M   'P 1'
#
loop_
_entity.id
_entity.type
_entity.pdbx_description
1 polymer ?
#
loop_
_entity_poly.entity_id
_entity_poly.type
_entity_poly.pdbx_seq_one_letter_code
_entity_poly.pdbx_strand_id
1 'polypeptide(L)' 'MPKRYGSWKTVYDRFWRWDEDGTLESAAWHLQGELDAEGSVDWSQFNVDSTIVQAARAAAGGPSGVKKGTEPGETKA' A
#
# COMPACT_ATOMS: atom_id res chain seq x y z
N MET A 1 -4.94 -3.31 9.42
CA MET A 1 -5.43 -1.96 9.02
C MET A 1 -6.28 -1.37 10.12
N PRO A 2 -6.10 -0.08 10.48
CA PRO A 2 -6.99 0.62 11.41
C PRO A 2 -8.45 0.62 10.92
N LYS A 3 -9.41 0.38 11.82
CA LYS A 3 -10.84 0.29 11.47
C LYS A 3 -11.37 1.49 10.69
N ARG A 4 -10.84 2.70 10.95
CA ARG A 4 -11.25 3.94 10.28
C ARG A 4 -11.07 3.95 8.75
N TYR A 5 -10.22 3.07 8.21
CA TYR A 5 -9.91 2.99 6.79
C TYR A 5 -10.66 1.88 6.05
N GLY A 6 -11.45 1.07 6.76
CA GLY A 6 -12.17 -0.05 6.16
C GLY A 6 -11.27 -1.23 5.80
N SER A 7 -11.72 -2.02 4.82
CA SER A 7 -11.01 -3.22 4.37
C SER A 7 -9.68 -2.86 3.70
N TRP A 8 -8.63 -3.62 4.01
CA TRP A 8 -7.32 -3.43 3.38
C TRP A 8 -7.40 -3.57 1.85
N LYS A 9 -8.27 -4.46 1.34
CA LYS A 9 -8.44 -4.69 -0.10
C LYS A 9 -8.95 -3.43 -0.80
N THR A 10 -9.94 -2.76 -0.21
CA THR A 10 -10.48 -1.50 -0.75
C THR A 10 -9.44 -0.38 -0.76
N VAL A 11 -8.59 -0.32 0.26
CA VAL A 11 -7.49 0.66 0.31
C VAL A 11 -6.45 0.35 -0.77
N TYR A 12 -6.06 -0.91 -0.92
CA TYR A 12 -5.12 -1.35 -1.94
C TYR A 12 -5.66 -1.12 -3.36
N ASP A 13 -6.92 -1.49 -3.62
CA ASP A 13 -7.56 -1.29 -4.93
C ASP A 13 -7.61 0.20 -5.31
N ARG A 14 -7.82 1.10 -4.34
CA ARG A 14 -7.75 2.55 -4.58
C ARG A 14 -6.34 3.02 -4.90
N PHE A 15 -5.36 2.56 -4.12
CA PHE A 15 -3.95 2.89 -4.37
C PHE A 15 -3.55 2.46 -5.78
N TRP A 16 -3.85 1.21 -6.14
CA TRP A 16 -3.52 0.66 -7.46
C TRP A 16 -4.19 1.44 -8.59
N ARG A 17 -5.47 1.80 -8.44
CA ARG A 17 -6.17 2.61 -9.45
C ARG A 17 -5.53 3.99 -9.62
N TRP A 18 -5.16 4.65 -8.52
CA TRP A 18 -4.51 5.97 -8.56
C TRP A 18 -3.10 5.97 -9.13
N ASP A 19 -2.40 4.85 -8.99
CA ASP A 19 -1.12 4.61 -9.64
C ASP A 19 -1.33 4.41 -11.15
N GLU A 20 -2.28 3.56 -11.53
CA GLU A 20 -2.58 3.24 -12.93
C GLU A 20 -3.15 4.43 -13.72
N ASP A 21 -4.05 5.21 -13.12
CA ASP A 21 -4.69 6.35 -13.78
C ASP A 21 -3.88 7.66 -13.68
N GLY A 22 -2.70 7.63 -13.06
CA GLY A 22 -1.80 8.78 -12.93
C GLY A 22 -2.24 9.81 -11.89
N THR A 23 -3.24 9.52 -11.05
CA THR A 23 -3.66 10.42 -9.96
C THR A 23 -2.49 10.78 -9.04
N LEU A 24 -1.64 9.81 -8.69
CA LEU A 24 -0.48 10.07 -7.82
C LEU A 24 0.55 10.98 -8.50
N GLU A 25 0.81 10.77 -9.79
CA GLU A 25 1.73 11.61 -10.58
C GLU A 25 1.18 13.04 -10.70
N SER A 26 -0.11 13.18 -11.01
CA SER A 26 -0.75 14.49 -11.13
C SER A 26 -0.68 15.29 -9.81
N ALA A 27 -0.88 14.62 -8.67
CA ALA A 27 -0.74 15.26 -7.36
C ALA A 27 0.70 15.74 -7.11
N ALA A 28 1.70 14.93 -7.46
CA ALA A 28 3.11 15.30 -7.33
C ALA A 28 3.46 16.52 -8.18
N TRP A 29 3.04 16.55 -9.45
CA TRP A 29 3.27 17.69 -10.34
C TRP A 29 2.58 18.96 -9.84
N HIS A 30 1.36 18.85 -9.32
CA HIS A 30 0.65 20.01 -8.79
C HIS A 30 1.38 20.63 -7.61
N LEU A 31 1.74 19.82 -6.61
CA LEU A 31 2.47 20.28 -5.42
C LEU A 31 3.84 20.86 -5.78
N GLN A 32 4.57 20.23 -6.71
CA GLN A 32 5.84 20.75 -7.19
C GLN A 32 5.67 22.09 -7.92
N GLY A 33 4.60 22.23 -8.72
CA GLY A 33 4.26 23.48 -9.42
C GLY A 33 3.89 24.61 -8.47
N GLU A 34 3.18 24.34 -7.37
CA GLU A 34 2.90 25.33 -6.33
C GLU A 34 4.20 25.80 -5.66
N LEU A 35 5.08 24.87 -5.28
CA LEU A 35 6.37 25.21 -4.68
C LEU A 35 7.28 25.99 -5.65
N ASP A 36 7.25 25.66 -6.95
CA ASP A 36 7.99 26.38 -7.98
C ASP A 36 7.47 27.81 -8.14
N ALA A 37 6.14 28.00 -8.18
CA ALA A 37 5.52 29.32 -8.26
C ALA A 37 5.85 30.21 -7.04
N GLU A 38 6.07 29.60 -5.87
CA GLU A 38 6.52 30.28 -4.65
C GLU A 38 8.04 30.55 -4.61
N GLY A 39 8.80 30.06 -5.60
CA GLY A 39 10.26 30.14 -5.62
C GLY A 39 10.94 29.25 -4.58
N SER A 40 10.23 28.23 -4.07
CA SER A 40 10.68 27.31 -3.03
C SER A 40 11.44 26.09 -3.60
N VAL A 41 11.56 25.97 -4.92
CA VAL A 41 12.29 24.89 -5.60
C VAL A 41 13.61 25.42 -6.17
N ASP A 42 14.73 24.90 -5.68
CA ASP A 42 16.04 25.12 -6.29
C ASP A 42 16.28 24.11 -7.42
N TRP A 43 15.95 24.51 -8.66
CA TRP A 43 16.15 23.69 -9.85
C TRP A 43 17.62 23.46 -10.24
N SER A 44 18.57 24.16 -9.63
CA SER A 44 19.99 23.88 -9.83
C SER A 44 20.46 22.63 -9.07
N GLN A 45 19.65 22.14 -8.12
CA GLN A 45 19.91 20.96 -7.33
C GLN A 45 18.98 19.81 -7.71
N PHE A 46 19.57 18.65 -7.98
CA PHE A 46 18.82 17.43 -8.27
C PHE A 46 19.17 16.36 -7.23
N ASN A 47 18.27 16.15 -6.26
CA ASN A 47 18.44 15.18 -5.20
C ASN A 47 17.47 14.01 -5.42
N VAL A 48 18.00 12.78 -5.42
CA VAL A 48 17.21 11.55 -5.50
C VAL A 48 17.55 10.68 -4.29
N ASP A 49 16.55 10.42 -3.46
CA ASP A 49 16.62 9.49 -2.33
C ASP A 49 15.75 8.25 -2.63
N SER A 50 16.11 7.12 -2.02
CA SER A 50 15.24 5.95 -1.96
C SER A 50 15.11 5.49 -0.52
N THR A 51 13.88 5.39 -0.04
CA THR A 51 13.58 4.83 1.28
C THR A 51 12.79 3.53 1.15
N ILE A 52 13.16 2.51 1.93
CA ILE A 52 12.44 1.22 1.96
C ILE A 52 11.59 1.16 3.23
N VAL A 53 10.26 1.12 3.07
CA VAL A 53 9.32 0.87 4.17
C VAL A 53 8.90 -0.59 4.14
N GLN A 54 9.47 -1.40 5.03
CA GLN A 54 9.10 -2.81 5.15
C GLN A 54 7.77 -2.97 5.90
N ALA A 55 6.90 -3.82 5.37
CA ALA A 55 5.68 -4.19 6.07
C ALA A 55 6.02 -5.04 7.31
N ALA A 56 5.32 -4.83 8.42
CA ALA A 56 5.44 -5.68 9.59
C ALA A 56 5.11 -7.14 9.23
N ARG A 57 5.74 -8.12 9.90
CA ARG A 57 5.49 -9.57 9.65
C ARG A 57 4.00 -9.95 9.63
N ALA A 58 3.18 -9.30 10.45
CA ALA A 58 1.73 -9.52 10.52
C ALA A 58 0.96 -9.07 9.25
N ALA A 59 1.58 -8.29 8.37
CA ALA A 59 1.00 -7.83 7.11
C ALA A 59 1.18 -8.82 5.95
N ALA A 60 2.02 -9.85 6.10
CA ALA A 60 2.29 -10.86 5.06
C ALA A 60 1.09 -11.78 4.75
N GLY A 61 -0.05 -11.58 5.42
CA GLY A 61 -1.20 -12.48 5.37
C GLY A 61 -1.01 -13.70 6.27
N GLY A 62 -2.12 -14.19 6.84
CA GLY A 62 -2.16 -15.49 7.51
C GLY A 62 -2.50 -16.61 6.51
N PRO A 63 -2.19 -17.87 6.80
CA PRO A 63 -2.60 -18.99 5.94
C PRO A 63 -4.11 -18.91 5.68
N SER A 64 -4.49 -18.94 4.40
CA SER A 64 -5.88 -19.01 3.97
C SER A 64 -6.47 -20.34 4.43
N GLY A 65 -7.02 -20.34 5.63
CA GLY A 65 -7.65 -21.50 6.23
C GLY A 65 -8.96 -21.83 5.54
N VAL A 66 -8.91 -22.56 4.42
CA VAL A 66 -9.94 -23.57 4.18
C VAL A 66 -9.62 -24.71 5.12
N LYS A 67 -10.09 -24.63 6.37
CA LYS A 67 -10.23 -25.83 7.19
C LYS A 67 -11.42 -26.61 6.62
N LYS A 68 -11.17 -27.41 5.57
CA LYS A 68 -12.09 -28.50 5.22
C LYS A 68 -11.99 -29.49 6.37
N GLY A 69 -13.10 -29.65 7.09
CA GLY A 69 -13.17 -30.63 8.18
C GLY A 69 -12.73 -31.99 7.66
N THR A 70 -11.69 -32.54 8.26
CA THR A 70 -11.43 -33.97 8.21
C THR A 70 -11.82 -34.49 9.58
N GLU A 71 -12.89 -35.27 9.60
CA GLU A 71 -13.43 -35.94 10.78
C GLU A 71 -12.35 -36.81 11.47
N PRO A 72 -12.41 -37.01 12.80
CA PRO A 72 -11.50 -37.91 13.48
C PRO A 72 -11.83 -39.34 13.07
N GLY A 73 -10.89 -40.00 12.37
CA GLY A 73 -10.97 -41.44 12.13
C GLY A 73 -10.89 -42.20 13.44
N GLU A 74 -11.92 -43.01 13.71
CA GLU A 74 -11.92 -44.01 14.76
C GLU A 74 -10.77 -45.00 14.54
N THR A 75 -9.93 -45.22 15.56
CA THR A 75 -9.09 -46.42 15.64
C THR A 75 -9.69 -47.31 16.72
N LYS A 76 -10.37 -48.39 16.30
CA LYS A 76 -10.75 -49.48 17.20
C LYS A 76 -9.49 -50.19 17.71
N ALA A 77 -9.55 -50.58 18.99
CA ALA A 77 -8.57 -51.41 19.68
C ALA A 77 -8.55 -52.86 19.19
#